data_AF-A0AAD1W507-F1
#
_entry.id   AF-A0AAD1W507-F1
#
_cell.length_a   1.000
_cell.length_b   1.000
_cell.length_c   1.000
_cell.angle_alpha   90.00
_cell.angle_beta   90.00
_cell.angle_gamma   90.00
#
_symmetry.space_group_name_H-M   'P 1'
#
loop_
_entity.id
_entity.type
_entity.pdbx_description
1 polymer ?
#
loop_
_entity_poly.entity_id
_entity_poly.type
_entity_poly.pdbx_seq_one_letter_code
_entity_poly.pdbx_strand_id
1 'polypeptide(L)'
;MVTVAGRQDAFHYNNTGGLVWLFADTGGRCTRYNRRPGRQNVRTITLCQDSLKDMPLPDTMFCAQQIHIPPELPDILKQFTKAAIRTQPHDVLQWSTAYFNCLAKGEQLPVKSRVELPVATQKTDTGLTPGLLTILHKQLSYKIFVIEDELKEKWNDLSLPQEQLQCILALDNFERDVEWMKFLGLACSTLGGSITSALKHACEILTQDPEGGAARIPFTTFTFLYKYLAKIDGDISDTVVENALCALQTEANKQNEMIQPRNFLSAQCPPLS
;
A
#
# COMPACT_ATOMS: atom_id res chain seq x y z
N MET A 1 -21.87 25.80 -37.42
CA MET A 1 -21.18 25.85 -38.73
C MET A 1 -19.87 26.58 -38.53
N VAL A 2 -18.74 25.89 -38.62
CA VAL A 2 -17.65 26.16 -39.56
C VAL A 2 -16.57 25.11 -39.30
N THR A 3 -16.18 24.51 -40.40
CA THR A 3 -15.41 23.30 -40.63
C THR A 3 -13.91 23.48 -40.42
N VAL A 4 -13.27 22.36 -40.09
CA VAL A 4 -11.85 21.99 -40.16
C VAL A 4 -11.04 22.65 -41.29
N ALA A 5 -9.84 23.15 -40.96
CA ALA A 5 -8.62 23.17 -41.79
C ALA A 5 -7.46 23.67 -40.90
N GLY A 6 -6.25 23.14 -40.86
CA GLY A 6 -5.58 22.04 -41.53
C GLY A 6 -4.15 22.03 -41.00
N ARG A 7 -3.63 20.85 -40.66
CA ARG A 7 -2.21 20.61 -40.42
C ARG A 7 -1.41 21.14 -41.62
N GLN A 8 -0.42 21.97 -41.37
CA GLN A 8 0.70 22.16 -42.30
C GLN A 8 1.96 21.67 -41.60
N ASP A 9 2.12 20.35 -41.60
CA ASP A 9 3.41 19.72 -41.36
C ASP A 9 4.25 19.99 -42.62
N ALA A 10 5.19 20.94 -42.53
CA ALA A 10 6.16 21.17 -43.58
C ALA A 10 7.15 20.01 -43.62
N PHE A 11 6.90 19.01 -44.47
CA PHE A 11 7.85 17.96 -44.79
C PHE A 11 8.88 18.48 -45.81
N HIS A 12 10.08 18.80 -45.34
CA HIS A 12 11.25 18.85 -46.20
C HIS A 12 12.03 17.54 -46.07
N TYR A 13 12.01 16.73 -47.13
CA TYR A 13 12.91 15.59 -47.29
C TYR A 13 14.31 16.10 -47.64
N ASN A 14 15.30 15.78 -46.81
CA ASN A 14 16.69 15.91 -47.18
C ASN A 14 17.34 14.51 -47.23
N ASN A 15 18.23 14.31 -48.20
CA ASN A 15 18.61 13.01 -48.74
C ASN A 15 19.54 12.15 -47.86
N THR A 16 19.44 12.28 -46.54
CA THR A 16 20.22 11.53 -45.54
C THR A 16 19.38 11.26 -44.27
N GLY A 17 18.21 10.63 -44.44
CA GLY A 17 17.52 9.80 -43.45
C GLY A 17 17.64 10.12 -41.95
N GLY A 18 17.24 11.32 -41.51
CA GLY A 18 17.11 11.64 -40.08
C GLY A 18 16.06 12.71 -39.79
N LEU A 19 15.04 12.37 -39.00
CA LEU A 19 14.08 13.33 -38.45
C LEU A 19 14.77 14.22 -37.39
N VAL A 20 14.74 15.53 -37.60
CA VAL A 20 15.15 16.53 -36.59
C VAL A 20 13.88 17.19 -36.06
N TRP A 21 13.60 16.98 -34.78
CA TRP A 21 12.57 17.73 -34.05
C TRP A 21 13.21 19.00 -33.49
N LEU A 22 12.75 20.17 -33.94
CA LEU A 22 13.07 21.45 -33.31
C LEU A 22 11.98 21.77 -32.29
N PHE A 23 12.24 21.50 -31.01
CA PHE A 23 11.53 22.17 -29.92
C PHE A 23 12.29 23.47 -29.61
N ALA A 24 11.65 24.61 -29.85
CA ALA A 24 12.11 25.89 -29.35
C ALA A 24 11.64 26.01 -27.89
N ASP A 25 12.58 25.93 -26.95
CA ASP A 25 12.32 26.21 -25.53
C ASP A 25 13.02 27.52 -25.15
N THR A 26 12.26 28.42 -24.55
CA THR A 26 12.67 29.75 -24.09
C THR A 26 13.60 29.62 -22.90
N GLY A 27 14.90 29.52 -23.16
CA GLY A 27 15.93 29.53 -22.12
C GLY A 27 17.30 29.29 -22.71
N GLY A 28 17.99 30.38 -23.08
CA GLY A 28 19.27 30.37 -23.78
C GLY A 28 20.28 29.36 -23.23
N ARG A 29 20.45 28.24 -23.95
CA ARG A 29 21.60 27.33 -23.86
C ARG A 29 21.91 26.80 -25.26
N CYS A 30 23.06 27.18 -25.80
CA CYS A 30 23.62 26.57 -26.99
C CYS A 30 24.33 25.25 -26.60
N THR A 31 23.74 24.10 -26.93
CA THR A 31 24.43 22.81 -26.87
C THR A 31 24.94 22.42 -28.26
N ARG A 32 26.26 22.25 -28.42
CA ARG A 32 26.87 21.71 -29.63
C ARG A 32 26.87 20.18 -29.55
N TYR A 33 26.11 19.52 -30.44
CA TYR A 33 26.02 18.05 -30.48
C TYR A 33 27.04 17.48 -31.46
N ASN A 34 28.05 16.76 -30.98
CA ASN A 34 28.92 15.92 -31.80
C ASN A 34 28.53 14.46 -31.61
N ARG A 35 27.96 13.83 -32.65
CA ARG A 35 27.82 12.36 -32.72
C ARG A 35 29.02 11.75 -33.43
N ARG A 36 29.75 10.87 -32.75
CA ARG A 36 30.49 9.76 -33.38
C ARG A 36 30.13 8.46 -32.65
N PRO A 37 29.90 7.33 -33.36
CA PRO A 37 29.53 6.07 -32.74
C PRO A 37 30.78 5.27 -32.34
N GLY A 38 30.72 4.62 -31.18
CA GLY A 38 31.65 3.55 -30.81
C GLY A 38 32.91 3.97 -30.05
N ARG A 39 32.77 4.21 -28.74
CA ARG A 39 33.71 3.83 -27.66
C ARG A 39 33.14 4.29 -26.32
N GLN A 40 33.22 3.43 -25.31
CA GLN A 40 32.79 3.71 -23.93
C GLN A 40 33.55 4.95 -23.43
N ASN A 41 32.82 6.03 -23.16
CA ASN A 41 33.36 7.21 -22.47
C ASN A 41 32.81 7.23 -21.05
N VAL A 42 33.71 6.97 -20.11
CA VAL A 42 33.57 7.27 -18.69
C VAL A 42 33.28 8.78 -18.58
N ARG A 43 32.15 9.12 -17.96
CA ARG A 43 31.80 10.52 -17.67
C ARG A 43 32.62 11.01 -16.49
N THR A 44 33.80 11.57 -16.73
CA THR A 44 34.42 12.48 -15.76
C THR A 44 33.70 13.82 -15.89
N ILE A 45 32.78 14.09 -14.96
CA ILE A 45 32.20 15.42 -14.79
C ILE A 45 33.25 16.24 -14.04
N THR A 46 34.09 16.98 -14.76
CA THR A 46 34.88 18.04 -14.14
C THR A 46 33.92 19.19 -13.85
N LEU A 47 33.44 19.29 -12.61
CA LEU A 47 32.77 20.49 -12.12
C LEU A 47 33.79 21.64 -12.18
N CYS A 48 33.54 22.64 -13.02
CA CYS A 48 34.24 23.91 -12.94
C CYS A 48 33.93 24.52 -11.57
N GLN A 49 34.87 24.35 -10.64
CA GLN A 49 34.87 24.93 -9.31
C GLN A 49 35.35 26.38 -9.40
N ASP A 50 34.62 27.21 -10.12
CA ASP A 50 34.95 28.64 -10.20
C ASP A 50 33.67 29.47 -10.12
N SER A 51 33.59 30.25 -9.05
CA SER A 51 32.57 31.29 -8.76
C SER A 51 31.32 30.86 -7.99
N LEU A 52 31.52 30.34 -6.78
CA LEU A 52 30.73 30.80 -5.63
C LEU A 52 31.70 31.56 -4.72
N LYS A 53 31.97 32.81 -5.09
CA LYS A 53 32.60 33.78 -4.18
C LYS A 53 31.70 33.90 -2.95
N ASP A 54 32.32 33.77 -1.78
CA ASP A 54 31.75 33.89 -0.45
C ASP A 54 30.64 34.95 -0.39
N MET A 55 29.38 34.51 -0.34
CA MET A 55 28.38 35.27 0.39
C MET A 55 28.68 35.02 1.87
N PRO A 56 28.94 36.07 2.69
CA PRO A 56 28.95 35.87 4.13
C PRO A 56 27.56 35.36 4.51
N LEU A 57 27.52 34.12 5.02
CA LEU A 57 26.33 33.60 5.69
C LEU A 57 25.96 34.62 6.76
N PRO A 58 24.69 35.06 6.85
CA PRO A 58 24.29 35.99 7.91
C PRO A 58 24.70 35.38 9.25
N ASP A 59 25.41 36.17 10.06
CA ASP A 59 25.83 35.77 11.41
C ASP A 59 24.60 35.24 12.13
N THR A 60 24.55 33.92 12.35
CA THR A 60 23.51 33.33 13.18
C THR A 60 23.71 33.91 14.57
N MET A 61 22.84 34.83 15.01
CA MET A 61 22.85 35.45 16.35
C MET A 61 22.82 34.43 17.51
N PHE A 62 22.66 33.14 17.21
CA PHE A 62 22.64 32.04 18.15
C PHE A 62 23.94 31.23 18.05
N CYS A 63 24.66 31.10 19.15
CA CYS A 63 25.78 30.16 19.24
C CYS A 63 25.24 28.73 19.37
N ALA A 64 25.84 27.76 18.66
CA ALA A 64 25.42 26.34 18.73
C ALA A 64 25.42 25.76 20.15
N GLN A 65 26.20 26.34 21.07
CA GLN A 65 26.26 25.98 22.48
C GLN A 65 25.02 26.42 23.29
N GLN A 66 24.27 27.41 22.81
CA GLN A 66 23.04 27.90 23.46
C GLN A 66 21.82 27.01 23.14
N ILE A 67 21.90 26.22 22.07
CA ILE A 67 20.82 25.33 21.64
C ILE A 67 21.17 23.91 22.07
N HIS A 68 20.64 23.49 23.22
CA HIS A 68 20.82 22.13 23.70
C HIS A 68 19.86 21.16 22.96
N ILE A 69 20.37 20.47 21.95
CA ILE A 69 19.60 19.45 21.21
C ILE A 69 19.76 18.10 21.92
N PRO A 70 18.68 17.46 22.40
CA PRO A 70 18.76 16.13 22.98
C PRO A 70 19.36 15.11 21.99
N PRO A 71 20.27 14.22 22.43
CA PRO A 71 20.96 13.28 21.53
C PRO A 71 20.03 12.24 20.88
N GLU A 72 18.86 12.00 21.48
CA GLU A 72 17.84 11.05 21.00
C GLU A 72 16.95 11.63 19.88
N LEU A 73 16.80 12.96 19.84
CA LEU A 73 15.89 13.64 18.93
C LEU A 73 16.16 13.33 17.44
N PRO A 74 17.41 13.33 16.96
CA PRO A 74 17.69 13.00 15.55
C PRO A 74 17.23 11.59 15.15
N ASP A 75 17.36 10.61 16.04
CA ASP A 75 16.94 9.24 15.75
C ASP A 75 15.42 9.11 15.73
N ILE A 76 14.73 9.73 16.69
CA ILE A 76 13.25 9.78 16.71
C ILE A 76 12.71 10.39 15.41
N LEU A 77 13.25 11.53 14.97
CA LEU A 77 12.83 12.18 13.72
C LEU A 77 13.10 11.31 12.49
N LYS A 78 14.24 10.60 12.48
CA LYS A 78 14.59 9.66 11.41
C LYS A 78 13.62 8.48 11.36
N GLN A 79 13.30 7.88 12.50
CA GLN A 79 12.35 6.77 12.60
C GLN A 79 10.93 7.20 12.17
N PHE A 80 10.48 8.36 12.66
CA PHE A 80 9.20 8.97 12.28
C PHE A 80 9.12 9.22 10.77
N THR A 81 10.13 9.87 10.19
CA THR A 81 10.16 10.17 8.75
C THR A 81 10.15 8.88 7.92
N LYS A 82 10.90 7.86 8.33
CA LYS A 82 10.91 6.55 7.68
C LYS A 82 9.55 5.86 7.76
N ALA A 83 8.86 5.98 8.90
CA ALA A 83 7.52 5.44 9.10
C ALA A 83 6.47 6.18 8.25
N ALA A 84 6.55 7.50 8.14
CA ALA A 84 5.66 8.32 7.31
C ALA A 84 5.80 7.96 5.83
N ILE A 85 7.05 7.87 5.33
CA ILE A 85 7.35 7.47 3.95
C ILE A 85 6.78 6.08 3.64
N ARG A 86 6.86 5.14 4.58
CA ARG A 86 6.31 3.78 4.41
C ARG A 86 4.80 3.74 4.38
N THR A 87 4.18 4.46 5.31
CA THR A 87 2.73 4.36 5.54
C THR A 87 1.95 5.11 4.47
N GLN A 88 2.53 6.19 3.92
CA GLN A 88 1.88 7.11 2.98
C GLN A 88 0.48 7.51 3.51
N PRO A 89 0.38 8.06 4.74
CA PRO A 89 -0.91 8.42 5.31
C PRO A 89 -1.54 9.56 4.51
N HIS A 90 -2.87 9.52 4.36
CA HIS A 90 -3.60 10.59 3.67
C HIS A 90 -3.56 11.91 4.45
N ASP A 91 -3.73 11.83 5.78
CA ASP A 91 -3.53 12.94 6.70
C ASP A 91 -2.30 12.67 7.58
N VAL A 92 -1.22 13.39 7.31
CA VAL A 92 0.05 13.28 8.06
C VAL A 92 -0.09 13.80 9.48
N LEU A 93 -0.89 14.84 9.74
CA LEU A 93 -0.99 15.46 11.06
C LEU A 93 -1.74 14.55 12.04
N GLN A 94 -2.87 14.01 11.59
CA GLN A 94 -3.64 13.03 12.36
C GLN A 94 -2.82 11.78 12.63
N TRP A 95 -2.21 11.21 11.59
CA TRP A 95 -1.34 10.05 11.73
C TRP A 95 -0.13 10.30 12.65
N SER A 96 0.45 11.51 12.61
CA SER A 96 1.57 11.87 13.51
C SER A 96 1.15 11.86 14.97
N THR A 97 -0.05 12.36 15.26
CA THR A 97 -0.62 12.36 16.61
C THR A 97 -0.76 10.93 17.12
N ALA A 98 -1.33 10.05 16.30
CA ALA A 98 -1.44 8.62 16.61
C ALA A 98 -0.07 7.95 16.81
N TYR A 99 0.89 8.24 15.92
CA TYR A 99 2.25 7.69 16.00
C TYR A 99 2.95 8.03 17.31
N PHE A 100 2.97 9.31 17.70
CA PHE A 100 3.63 9.74 18.94
C PHE A 100 2.87 9.28 20.19
N ASN A 101 1.53 9.20 20.13
CA ASN A 101 0.73 8.62 21.22
C ASN A 101 1.06 7.14 21.43
N CYS A 102 1.12 6.35 20.35
CA CYS A 102 1.52 4.95 20.43
C CYS A 102 2.96 4.81 20.94
N LEU A 103 3.88 5.64 20.47
CA LEU A 103 5.28 5.65 20.91
C LEU A 103 5.41 5.96 22.41
N ALA A 104 4.66 6.94 22.90
CA ALA A 104 4.65 7.32 24.31
C ALA A 104 4.06 6.22 25.22
N LYS A 105 3.04 5.50 24.75
CA LYS A 105 2.41 4.39 25.48
C LYS A 105 3.16 3.06 25.36
N GLY A 106 4.14 2.96 24.46
CA GLY A 106 4.81 1.69 24.12
C GLY A 106 3.92 0.71 23.35
N GLU A 107 2.86 1.21 22.70
CA GLU A 107 1.97 0.41 21.88
C GLU A 107 2.57 0.14 20.50
N GLN A 108 1.98 -0.81 19.78
CA GLN A 108 2.42 -1.14 18.44
C GLN A 108 2.11 0.01 17.46
N LEU A 109 3.16 0.57 16.87
CA LEU A 109 3.07 1.77 16.04
C LEU A 109 2.22 1.54 14.77
N PRO A 110 1.45 2.54 14.32
CA PRO A 110 0.63 2.49 13.10
C PRO A 110 1.49 2.64 11.83
N VAL A 111 2.42 1.70 11.62
CA VAL A 111 3.44 1.80 10.56
C VAL A 111 3.37 0.61 9.63
N LYS A 112 3.31 0.87 8.32
CA LYS A 112 3.39 -0.20 7.31
C LYS A 112 4.80 -0.80 7.32
N SER A 113 4.90 -2.13 7.22
CA SER A 113 6.20 -2.82 7.04
C SER A 113 6.90 -2.37 5.75
N ARG A 114 6.12 -2.09 4.69
CA ARG A 114 6.60 -1.69 3.36
C ARG A 114 5.73 -0.57 2.75
N VAL A 115 6.35 0.24 1.86
CA VAL A 115 5.62 1.07 0.89
C VAL A 115 4.93 0.15 -0.12
N GLU A 116 3.61 0.06 -0.07
CA GLU A 116 2.83 -0.50 -1.19
C GLU A 116 2.91 0.50 -2.33
N LEU A 117 3.42 0.10 -3.51
CA LEU A 117 3.19 0.91 -4.69
C LEU A 117 1.67 0.92 -4.92
N PRO A 118 1.03 2.09 -5.09
CA PRO A 118 -0.36 2.11 -5.52
C PRO A 118 -0.40 1.35 -6.85
N VAL A 119 -1.01 0.16 -6.84
CA VAL A 119 -1.22 -0.59 -8.06
C VAL A 119 -2.23 0.23 -8.85
N ALA A 120 -1.76 0.93 -9.87
CA ALA A 120 -2.50 1.88 -10.71
C ALA A 120 -3.69 1.26 -11.48
N THR A 121 -4.13 0.05 -11.14
CA THR A 121 -5.22 -0.67 -11.80
C THR A 121 -6.49 -0.79 -10.94
N GLN A 122 -6.47 -0.44 -9.65
CA GLN A 122 -7.67 -0.48 -8.83
C GLN A 122 -8.08 0.94 -8.41
N LYS A 123 -9.11 1.45 -9.07
CA LYS A 123 -9.83 2.66 -8.66
C LYS A 123 -10.69 2.33 -7.44
N THR A 124 -10.09 2.01 -6.31
CA THR A 124 -10.82 1.91 -5.04
C THR A 124 -10.73 3.26 -4.35
N ASP A 125 -11.76 4.06 -4.56
CA ASP A 125 -12.00 5.38 -3.93
C ASP A 125 -12.15 5.30 -2.38
N THR A 126 -11.89 4.12 -1.80
CA THR A 126 -12.11 3.82 -0.39
C THR A 126 -10.91 4.17 0.49
N GLY A 127 -9.70 4.33 -0.06
CA GLY A 127 -8.49 4.63 0.73
C GLY A 127 -7.96 3.48 1.61
N LEU A 128 -8.77 2.43 1.84
CA LEU A 128 -8.34 1.22 2.51
C LEU A 128 -7.39 0.41 1.64
N THR A 129 -6.26 -0.03 2.21
CA THR A 129 -5.30 -0.91 1.54
C THR A 129 -5.03 -2.17 2.37
N PRO A 130 -4.63 -3.30 1.75
CA PRO A 130 -4.22 -4.50 2.49
C PRO A 130 -3.15 -4.21 3.56
N GLY A 131 -2.21 -3.32 3.28
CA GLY A 131 -1.20 -2.88 4.25
C GLY A 131 -1.78 -2.14 5.46
N LEU A 132 -2.86 -1.36 5.30
CA LEU A 132 -3.54 -0.72 6.44
C LEU A 132 -4.29 -1.76 7.29
N LEU A 133 -4.97 -2.73 6.66
CA LEU A 133 -5.58 -3.84 7.39
C LEU A 133 -4.54 -4.71 8.12
N THR A 134 -3.35 -4.87 7.55
CA THR A 134 -2.24 -5.57 8.20
C THR A 134 -1.79 -4.84 9.47
N ILE A 135 -1.76 -3.50 9.46
CA ILE A 135 -1.47 -2.71 10.66
C ILE A 135 -2.54 -2.95 11.73
N LEU A 136 -3.82 -2.84 11.36
CA LEU A 136 -4.92 -3.08 12.29
C LEU A 136 -4.89 -4.50 12.85
N HIS A 137 -4.63 -5.50 12.00
CA HIS A 137 -4.48 -6.88 12.44
C HIS A 137 -3.37 -7.02 13.47
N LYS A 138 -2.20 -6.45 13.23
CA LYS A 138 -1.13 -6.51 14.25
C LYS A 138 -1.50 -5.77 15.54
N GLN A 139 -2.25 -4.66 15.45
CA GLN A 139 -2.68 -3.88 16.62
C GLN A 139 -3.84 -4.49 17.40
N LEU A 140 -4.70 -5.30 16.79
CA LEU A 140 -5.93 -5.81 17.40
C LEU A 140 -6.03 -7.34 17.45
N SER A 141 -5.13 -8.08 16.77
CA SER A 141 -5.16 -9.55 16.68
C SER A 141 -5.08 -10.28 18.01
N TYR A 142 -4.49 -9.66 19.04
CA TYR A 142 -4.46 -10.26 20.38
C TYR A 142 -5.84 -10.25 21.06
N LYS A 143 -6.81 -9.51 20.52
CA LYS A 143 -8.19 -9.45 20.98
C LYS A 143 -9.08 -10.28 20.06
N ILE A 144 -9.83 -11.20 20.65
CA ILE A 144 -10.87 -11.97 19.93
C ILE A 144 -12.08 -11.07 19.64
N PHE A 145 -12.43 -10.23 20.62
CA PHE A 145 -13.51 -9.27 20.57
C PHE A 145 -12.97 -7.86 20.78
N VAL A 146 -13.35 -6.93 19.90
CA VAL A 146 -12.92 -5.53 19.92
C VAL A 146 -14.15 -4.64 20.10
N ILE A 147 -14.07 -3.69 21.03
CA ILE A 147 -15.15 -2.72 21.26
C ILE A 147 -15.19 -1.74 20.08
N GLU A 148 -16.39 -1.38 19.63
CA GLU A 148 -16.57 -0.51 18.46
C GLU A 148 -15.82 0.84 18.59
N ASP A 149 -15.82 1.44 19.78
CA ASP A 149 -15.13 2.71 20.03
C ASP A 149 -13.61 2.59 19.90
N GLU A 150 -13.02 1.47 20.36
CA GLU A 150 -11.60 1.20 20.18
C GLU A 150 -11.25 0.97 18.71
N LEU A 151 -12.12 0.24 17.99
CA LEU A 151 -11.97 0.03 16.56
C LEU A 151 -12.03 1.35 15.79
N LYS A 152 -12.96 2.25 16.14
CA LYS A 152 -13.07 3.60 15.57
C LYS A 152 -11.83 4.43 15.85
N GLU A 153 -11.29 4.38 17.06
CA GLU A 153 -10.04 5.09 17.42
C GLU A 153 -8.88 4.60 16.54
N LYS A 154 -8.65 3.29 16.47
CA LYS A 154 -7.56 2.72 15.64
C LYS A 154 -7.79 2.93 14.14
N TRP A 155 -9.03 2.98 13.67
CA TRP A 155 -9.36 3.31 12.30
C TRP A 155 -9.02 4.78 11.97
N ASN A 156 -9.38 5.68 12.87
CA ASN A 156 -9.06 7.11 12.77
C ASN A 156 -7.55 7.36 12.86
N ASP A 157 -6.81 6.60 13.67
CA ASP A 157 -5.35 6.69 13.77
C ASP A 157 -4.65 6.43 12.42
N LEU A 158 -5.30 5.67 11.54
CA LEU A 158 -4.83 5.39 10.17
C LEU A 158 -5.34 6.40 9.13
N SER A 159 -6.05 7.44 9.57
CA SER A 159 -6.66 8.46 8.71
C SER A 159 -7.61 7.87 7.66
N LEU A 160 -8.34 6.80 8.04
CA LEU A 160 -9.32 6.14 7.18
C LEU A 160 -10.72 6.77 7.35
N PRO A 161 -11.56 6.82 6.28
CA PRO A 161 -12.90 7.40 6.36
C PRO A 161 -13.82 6.62 7.31
N GLN A 162 -14.54 7.32 8.18
CA GLN A 162 -15.43 6.69 9.16
C GLN A 162 -16.68 6.09 8.49
N GLU A 163 -17.12 6.66 7.37
CA GLU A 163 -18.23 6.16 6.56
C GLU A 163 -17.94 4.74 6.06
N GLN A 164 -16.68 4.48 5.67
CA GLN A 164 -16.29 3.14 5.24
C GLN A 164 -16.35 2.13 6.39
N LEU A 165 -15.91 2.51 7.59
CA LEU A 165 -16.01 1.65 8.76
C LEU A 165 -17.46 1.31 9.08
N GLN A 166 -18.35 2.31 9.03
CA GLN A 166 -19.78 2.12 9.25
C GLN A 166 -20.40 1.20 8.19
N CYS A 167 -20.03 1.35 6.91
CA CYS A 167 -20.47 0.45 5.85
C CYS A 167 -20.03 -1.00 6.12
N ILE A 168 -18.79 -1.23 6.57
CA ILE A 168 -18.30 -2.58 6.92
C ILE A 168 -19.07 -3.14 8.11
N LEU A 169 -19.25 -2.34 9.17
CA LEU A 169 -19.98 -2.76 10.37
C LEU A 169 -21.45 -3.03 10.08
N ALA A 170 -22.06 -2.36 9.10
CA ALA A 170 -23.45 -2.59 8.72
C ALA A 170 -23.68 -3.90 7.93
N LEU A 171 -22.62 -4.57 7.45
CA LEU A 171 -22.75 -5.85 6.73
C LEU A 171 -23.12 -7.03 7.63
N ASP A 172 -22.84 -6.94 8.94
CA ASP A 172 -23.23 -7.95 9.92
C ASP A 172 -23.84 -7.28 11.16
N ASN A 173 -24.67 -7.99 11.90
CA ASN A 173 -25.30 -7.44 13.10
C ASN A 173 -24.40 -7.66 14.32
N PHE A 174 -23.29 -6.90 14.38
CA PHE A 174 -22.43 -6.90 15.56
C PHE A 174 -23.21 -6.39 16.78
N GLU A 175 -23.14 -7.10 17.91
CA GLU A 175 -23.89 -6.72 19.11
C GLU A 175 -23.23 -5.54 19.84
N ARG A 176 -22.41 -5.82 20.85
CA ARG A 176 -21.64 -4.80 21.60
C ARG A 176 -20.16 -4.84 21.25
N ASP A 177 -19.66 -6.04 21.00
CA ASP A 177 -18.27 -6.27 20.65
C ASP A 177 -18.19 -6.92 19.26
N VAL A 178 -17.22 -6.45 18.49
CA VAL A 178 -16.96 -6.90 17.12
C VAL A 178 -15.97 -8.06 17.19
N GLU A 179 -16.37 -9.23 16.69
CA GLU A 179 -15.45 -10.37 16.57
C GLU A 179 -14.41 -10.06 15.48
N TRP A 180 -13.14 -9.99 15.88
CA TRP A 180 -12.07 -9.44 15.03
C TRP A 180 -11.92 -10.18 13.70
N MET A 181 -12.02 -11.52 13.73
CA MET A 181 -11.87 -12.35 12.53
C MET A 181 -13.01 -12.13 11.52
N LYS A 182 -14.25 -11.91 11.99
CA LYS A 182 -15.40 -11.59 11.14
C LYS A 182 -15.24 -10.23 10.50
N PHE A 183 -14.88 -9.22 11.30
CA PHE A 183 -14.60 -7.88 10.80
C PHE A 183 -13.49 -7.88 9.76
N LEU A 184 -12.38 -8.58 10.02
CA LEU A 184 -11.27 -8.70 9.08
C LEU A 184 -11.73 -9.32 7.75
N GLY A 185 -12.54 -10.38 7.81
CA GLY A 185 -13.13 -10.99 6.62
C GLY A 185 -13.97 -10.00 5.80
N LEU A 186 -14.87 -9.26 6.45
CA LEU A 186 -15.69 -8.23 5.78
C LEU A 186 -14.83 -7.11 5.18
N ALA A 187 -13.83 -6.63 5.92
CA ALA A 187 -12.92 -5.61 5.43
C ALA A 187 -12.13 -6.10 4.20
N CYS A 188 -11.67 -7.35 4.18
CA CYS A 188 -11.06 -7.97 3.01
C CYS A 188 -12.03 -8.07 1.83
N SER A 189 -13.33 -8.28 2.06
CA SER A 189 -14.36 -8.27 1.02
C SER A 189 -14.48 -6.90 0.35
N THR A 190 -14.43 -5.82 1.15
CA THR A 190 -14.47 -4.45 0.60
C THR A 190 -13.25 -4.08 -0.26
N LEU A 191 -12.13 -4.79 -0.09
CA LEU A 191 -10.93 -4.62 -0.93
C LEU A 191 -11.04 -5.36 -2.26
N GLY A 192 -11.51 -6.60 -2.22
CA GLY A 192 -11.43 -7.53 -3.34
C GLY A 192 -12.65 -7.54 -4.26
N GLY A 193 -13.82 -7.14 -3.77
CA GLY A 193 -15.09 -7.16 -4.51
C GLY A 193 -15.60 -8.58 -4.85
N SER A 194 -14.88 -9.63 -4.49
CA SER A 194 -15.30 -11.04 -4.61
C SER A 194 -14.79 -11.86 -3.44
N ILE A 195 -15.44 -12.99 -3.13
CA ILE A 195 -15.01 -13.85 -2.02
C ILE A 195 -13.60 -14.41 -2.25
N THR A 196 -13.28 -14.78 -3.49
CA THR A 196 -11.95 -15.29 -3.86
C THR A 196 -10.83 -14.28 -3.56
N SER A 197 -11.05 -13.02 -3.92
CA SER A 197 -10.08 -11.94 -3.68
C SER A 197 -10.03 -11.54 -2.21
N ALA A 198 -11.17 -11.53 -1.50
CA ALA A 198 -11.25 -11.33 -0.07
C ALA A 198 -10.41 -12.37 0.70
N LEU A 199 -10.58 -13.65 0.36
CA LEU A 199 -9.81 -14.74 0.95
C LEU A 199 -8.32 -14.65 0.63
N LYS A 200 -7.96 -14.20 -0.58
CA LYS A 200 -6.56 -13.92 -0.93
C LYS A 200 -5.98 -12.83 -0.02
N HIS A 201 -6.67 -11.71 0.17
CA HIS A 201 -6.23 -10.65 1.07
C HIS A 201 -6.14 -11.14 2.52
N ALA A 202 -7.10 -11.94 2.98
CA ALA A 202 -7.05 -12.53 4.31
C ALA A 202 -5.82 -13.43 4.50
N CYS A 203 -5.48 -14.28 3.52
CA CYS A 203 -4.24 -15.08 3.55
C CYS A 203 -2.99 -14.20 3.63
N GLU A 204 -2.92 -13.12 2.85
CA GLU A 204 -1.80 -12.17 2.84
C GLU A 204 -1.65 -11.42 4.17
N ILE A 205 -2.76 -11.16 4.88
CA ILE A 205 -2.75 -10.43 6.17
C ILE A 205 -2.46 -11.38 7.35
N LEU A 206 -3.01 -12.60 7.33
CA LEU A 206 -2.94 -13.56 8.45
C LEU A 206 -1.70 -14.46 8.43
N THR A 207 -0.97 -14.50 7.31
CA THR A 207 0.19 -15.36 7.16
C THR A 207 1.32 -15.03 8.13
N GLN A 208 1.99 -16.07 8.62
CA GLN A 208 3.26 -15.95 9.36
C GLN A 208 4.49 -16.10 8.44
N ASP A 209 4.28 -16.48 7.18
CA ASP A 209 5.36 -16.54 6.20
C ASP A 209 6.05 -15.17 6.03
N PRO A 210 7.36 -15.16 5.70
CA PRO A 210 8.05 -13.92 5.39
C PRO A 210 7.34 -13.18 4.25
N GLU A 211 7.43 -11.86 4.28
CA GLU A 211 6.80 -10.96 3.32
C GLU A 211 7.19 -11.32 1.86
N GLY A 212 6.20 -11.60 1.00
CA GLY A 212 6.41 -12.12 -0.37
C GLY A 212 6.50 -13.64 -0.48
N GLY A 213 6.31 -14.36 0.63
CA GLY A 213 6.17 -15.80 0.68
C GLY A 213 4.84 -16.31 0.14
N ALA A 214 4.55 -17.58 0.40
CA ALA A 214 3.37 -18.25 -0.14
C ALA A 214 2.05 -17.86 0.55
N ALA A 215 2.09 -17.01 1.57
CA ALA A 215 0.94 -16.55 2.35
C ALA A 215 0.12 -17.70 2.94
N ARG A 216 0.79 -18.67 3.58
CA ARG A 216 0.14 -19.85 4.15
C ARG A 216 -0.57 -19.52 5.46
N ILE A 217 -1.80 -20.00 5.58
CA ILE A 217 -2.59 -19.91 6.81
C ILE A 217 -3.14 -21.30 7.20
N PRO A 218 -3.50 -21.53 8.47
CA PRO A 218 -4.17 -22.75 8.87
C PRO A 218 -5.50 -22.95 8.13
N PHE A 219 -5.76 -24.20 7.69
CA PHE A 219 -6.98 -24.53 6.96
C PHE A 219 -8.26 -24.28 7.78
N THR A 220 -8.18 -24.44 9.10
CA THR A 220 -9.28 -24.13 10.02
C THR A 220 -9.68 -22.66 9.96
N THR A 221 -8.70 -21.75 9.96
CA THR A 221 -8.90 -20.31 9.84
C THR A 221 -9.50 -19.94 8.48
N PHE A 222 -8.99 -20.53 7.41
CA PHE A 222 -9.54 -20.34 6.06
C PHE A 222 -11.01 -20.80 5.98
N THR A 223 -11.30 -21.98 6.52
CA THR A 223 -12.65 -22.56 6.52
C THR A 223 -13.64 -21.67 7.25
N PHE A 224 -13.25 -21.14 8.41
CA PHE A 224 -14.06 -20.20 9.17
C PHE A 224 -14.39 -18.95 8.33
N LEU A 225 -13.38 -18.32 7.72
CA LEU A 225 -13.56 -17.12 6.91
C LEU A 225 -14.41 -17.37 5.67
N TYR A 226 -14.18 -18.47 4.95
CA TYR A 226 -14.94 -18.79 3.74
C TYR A 226 -16.41 -19.06 4.05
N LYS A 227 -16.72 -19.88 5.06
CA LYS A 227 -18.10 -20.13 5.49
C LYS A 227 -18.81 -18.86 5.93
N TYR A 228 -18.10 -18.00 6.67
CA TYR A 228 -18.64 -16.72 7.12
C TYR A 228 -18.95 -15.79 5.95
N LEU A 229 -18.01 -15.60 5.02
CA LEU A 229 -18.22 -14.73 3.85
C LEU A 229 -19.31 -15.25 2.92
N ALA A 230 -19.36 -16.56 2.66
CA ALA A 230 -20.43 -17.17 1.86
C ALA A 230 -21.81 -16.97 2.49
N LYS A 231 -21.91 -17.03 3.82
CA LYS A 231 -23.16 -16.76 4.55
C LYS A 231 -23.62 -15.31 4.42
N ILE A 232 -22.68 -14.35 4.45
CA ILE A 232 -22.99 -12.92 4.31
C ILE A 232 -23.39 -12.58 2.88
N ASP A 233 -22.72 -13.18 1.89
CA ASP A 233 -23.00 -12.99 0.47
C ASP A 233 -24.37 -13.57 0.07
N GLY A 234 -24.76 -14.72 0.63
CA GLY A 234 -26.10 -15.30 0.49
C GLY A 234 -26.40 -15.95 -0.87
N ASP A 235 -25.60 -15.68 -1.90
CA ASP A 235 -25.75 -16.23 -3.25
C ASP A 235 -25.08 -17.61 -3.40
N ILE A 236 -24.18 -17.98 -2.49
CA ILE A 236 -23.47 -19.26 -2.52
C ILE A 236 -24.18 -20.29 -1.64
N SER A 237 -24.66 -21.38 -2.26
CA SER A 237 -25.25 -22.50 -1.52
C SER A 237 -24.23 -23.25 -0.66
N ASP A 238 -24.66 -23.76 0.49
CA ASP A 238 -23.83 -24.55 1.41
C ASP A 238 -23.15 -25.76 0.73
N THR A 239 -23.81 -26.36 -0.28
CA THR A 239 -23.23 -27.50 -1.02
C THR A 239 -22.01 -27.09 -1.84
N VAL A 240 -22.01 -25.89 -2.43
CA VAL A 240 -20.84 -25.35 -3.16
C VAL A 240 -19.70 -25.07 -2.19
N VAL A 241 -20.01 -24.47 -1.03
CA VAL A 241 -19.03 -24.21 0.03
C VAL A 241 -18.38 -25.51 0.50
N GLU A 242 -19.17 -26.51 0.86
CA GLU A 242 -18.66 -27.80 1.35
C GLU A 242 -17.89 -28.58 0.28
N ASN A 243 -18.33 -28.55 -1.00
CA ASN A 243 -17.59 -29.17 -2.10
C ASN A 243 -16.21 -28.53 -2.32
N ALA A 244 -16.14 -27.20 -2.30
CA ALA A 244 -14.88 -26.48 -2.41
C ALA A 244 -13.95 -26.76 -1.22
N LEU A 245 -14.50 -26.75 0.01
CA LEU A 245 -13.73 -27.08 1.21
C LEU A 245 -13.22 -28.52 1.20
N CYS A 246 -14.00 -29.49 0.73
CA CYS A 246 -13.58 -30.89 0.63
C CYS A 246 -12.40 -31.06 -0.36
N ALA A 247 -12.48 -30.39 -1.53
CA ALA A 247 -11.38 -30.37 -2.49
C ALA A 247 -10.11 -29.73 -1.88
N LEU A 248 -10.26 -28.59 -1.22
CA LEU A 248 -9.15 -27.86 -0.60
C LEU A 248 -8.57 -28.58 0.62
N GLN A 249 -9.37 -29.30 1.39
CA GLN A 249 -8.92 -30.12 2.53
C GLN A 249 -7.93 -31.19 2.08
N THR A 250 -8.17 -31.80 0.90
CA THR A 250 -7.26 -32.81 0.34
C THR A 250 -5.88 -32.20 0.04
N GLU A 251 -5.84 -30.97 -0.47
CA GLU A 251 -4.59 -30.25 -0.71
C GLU A 251 -3.94 -29.76 0.59
N ALA A 252 -4.73 -29.28 1.55
CA ALA A 252 -4.24 -28.85 2.87
C ALA A 252 -3.60 -30.03 3.64
N ASN A 253 -4.18 -31.23 3.57
CA ASN A 253 -3.63 -32.42 4.19
C ASN A 253 -2.23 -32.79 3.64
N LYS A 254 -1.99 -32.55 2.35
CA LYS A 254 -0.65 -32.72 1.73
C LYS A 254 0.33 -31.63 2.18
N GLN A 255 -0.18 -30.52 2.70
CA GLN A 255 0.57 -29.31 3.07
C GLN A 255 0.59 -29.07 4.59
N ASN A 256 0.46 -30.13 5.40
CA ASN A 256 0.44 -30.07 6.87
C ASN A 256 -0.68 -29.16 7.41
N GLU A 257 -1.91 -29.32 6.91
CA GLU A 257 -3.10 -28.55 7.31
C GLU A 257 -3.01 -27.05 7.03
N MET A 258 -2.10 -26.64 6.15
CA MET A 258 -1.94 -25.27 5.70
C MET A 258 -2.54 -25.08 4.32
N ILE A 259 -3.05 -23.88 4.05
CA ILE A 259 -3.58 -23.47 2.74
C ILE A 259 -2.96 -22.15 2.32
N GLN A 260 -2.76 -21.99 1.02
CA GLN A 260 -2.19 -20.79 0.39
C GLN A 260 -3.07 -20.34 -0.79
N PRO A 261 -2.98 -19.06 -1.21
CA PRO A 261 -3.72 -18.53 -2.37
C PRO A 261 -3.63 -19.40 -3.62
N ARG A 262 -2.49 -20.03 -3.87
CA ARG A 262 -2.31 -20.90 -5.05
C ARG A 262 -3.26 -22.10 -5.07
N ASN A 263 -3.69 -22.64 -3.93
CA ASN A 263 -4.57 -23.81 -3.91
C ASN A 263 -5.93 -23.48 -4.52
N PHE A 264 -6.55 -22.40 -4.06
CA PHE A 264 -7.91 -22.03 -4.46
C PHE A 264 -7.98 -21.12 -5.69
N LEU A 265 -6.86 -20.52 -6.10
CA LEU A 265 -6.75 -19.81 -7.39
C LEU A 265 -6.39 -20.75 -8.55
N SER A 266 -6.11 -22.03 -8.27
CA SER A 266 -5.80 -23.00 -9.31
C SER A 266 -7.06 -23.39 -10.10
N ALA A 267 -6.90 -23.69 -11.39
CA ALA A 267 -7.99 -24.19 -12.24
C ALA A 267 -8.55 -25.56 -11.82
N GLN A 268 -7.91 -26.21 -10.84
CA GLN A 268 -8.30 -27.51 -10.30
C GLN A 268 -9.24 -27.37 -9.09
N CYS A 269 -9.33 -26.17 -8.50
CA CYS A 269 -10.27 -25.87 -7.44
C CYS A 269 -11.63 -25.48 -8.05
N PRO A 270 -12.76 -25.94 -7.49
CA PRO A 270 -14.06 -25.38 -7.81
C PRO A 270 -14.06 -23.85 -7.61
N PRO A 271 -14.80 -23.08 -8.43
CA PRO A 271 -14.95 -21.65 -8.20
C PRO A 271 -15.55 -21.41 -6.81
N LEU A 272 -14.97 -20.47 -6.08
CA LEU A 272 -15.43 -20.07 -4.74
C LEU A 272 -16.58 -19.05 -4.78
N SER A 273 -17.02 -18.66 -5.98
CA SER A 273 -18.09 -17.71 -6.29
C SER A 273 -18.67 -18.02 -7.66
#